data_AF-A0A843T211-F1
#
_entry.id   AF-A0A843T211-F1
#
_cell.length_a   1.000
_cell.length_b   1.000
_cell.length_c   1.000
_cell.angle_alpha   90.00
_cell.angle_beta   90.00
_cell.angle_gamma   90.00
#
_symmetry.space_group_name_H-M   'P 1'
#
loop_
_entity.id
_entity.type
_entity.pdbx_description
1 polymer ?
#
loop_
_entity_poly.entity_id
_entity_poly.type
_entity_poly.pdbx_seq_one_letter_code
_entity_poly.pdbx_strand_id
1 'polypeptide(L)'
;MNRRKPRVREPVQVYLDRADRSLLEDVAAVMGLSRAEILRRGLRKLARDVQAERQPGASFDQLIGALGDDPSLPGDLAARHDEYLYGDESSGKSGVD
;
A
#
# COMPACT_ATOMS: atom_id res chain seq x y z
N MET A 1 2.45 -34.25 28.72
CA MET A 1 2.16 -33.40 27.54
C MET A 1 1.35 -32.20 28.01
N ASN A 2 1.94 -31.00 28.02
CA ASN A 2 1.29 -29.80 28.55
C ASN A 2 0.38 -29.18 27.47
N ARG A 3 -0.94 -29.41 27.54
CA ARG A 3 -1.92 -28.76 26.66
C ARG A 3 -2.00 -27.28 27.02
N ARG A 4 -1.33 -26.41 26.25
CA ARG A 4 -1.55 -24.95 26.33
C ARG A 4 -3.02 -24.69 26.04
N LYS A 5 -3.76 -24.18 27.03
CA LYS A 5 -5.15 -23.75 26.86
C LYS A 5 -5.20 -22.69 25.73
N PRO A 6 -6.19 -22.74 24.83
CA PRO A 6 -6.33 -21.72 23.81
C PRO A 6 -6.49 -20.35 24.50
N ARG A 7 -5.62 -19.39 24.15
CA ARG A 7 -5.71 -18.02 24.65
C ARG A 7 -6.98 -17.41 24.06
N VAL A 8 -8.03 -17.35 24.88
CA VAL A 8 -9.25 -16.60 24.53
C VAL A 8 -8.83 -15.15 24.35
N ARG A 9 -9.16 -14.56 23.20
CA ARG A 9 -8.89 -13.15 22.93
C ARG A 9 -9.85 -12.30 23.75
N GLU A 10 -9.36 -11.18 24.27
CA GLU A 10 -10.19 -10.22 24.99
C GLU A 10 -11.28 -9.66 24.06
N PRO A 11 -12.56 -9.68 24.47
CA PRO A 11 -13.65 -9.19 23.63
C PRO A 11 -13.64 -7.66 23.59
N VAL A 12 -13.78 -7.10 22.38
CA VAL A 12 -13.99 -5.67 22.15
C VAL A 12 -15.34 -5.50 21.48
N GLN A 13 -16.23 -4.72 22.10
CA GLN A 13 -17.53 -4.37 21.54
C GLN A 13 -17.44 -3.04 20.79
N VAL A 14 -17.97 -3.00 19.56
CA VAL A 14 -17.99 -1.80 18.73
C VAL A 14 -19.43 -1.52 18.33
N TYR A 15 -19.85 -0.27 18.50
CA TYR A 15 -21.16 0.22 18.07
C TYR A 15 -21.00 0.83 16.69
N LEU A 16 -21.84 0.40 15.75
CA LEU A 16 -21.89 0.91 14.38
C LEU A 16 -23.25 1.53 14.16
N ASP A 17 -23.28 2.62 13.39
CA ASP A 17 -24.54 3.12 12.87
C ASP A 17 -25.07 2.22 11.75
N ARG A 18 -26.20 2.60 11.16
CA ARG A 18 -26.83 1.81 10.11
C ARG A 18 -25.99 1.76 8.83
N ALA A 19 -25.31 2.85 8.48
CA ALA A 19 -24.52 2.95 7.25
C ALA A 19 -23.24 2.11 7.37
N ASP A 20 -22.51 2.25 8.47
CA ASP A 20 -21.29 1.49 8.76
C ASP A 20 -21.58 0.00 8.89
N ARG A 21 -22.72 -0.36 9.49
CA ARG A 21 -23.15 -1.76 9.54
C ARG A 21 -23.38 -2.30 8.13
N SER A 22 -24.09 -1.56 7.27
CA SER A 22 -24.34 -2.00 5.88
C SER A 22 -23.03 -2.21 5.13
N LEU A 23 -22.10 -1.26 5.23
CA LEU A 23 -20.78 -1.36 4.63
C LEU A 23 -20.02 -2.61 5.09
N LEU A 24 -20.06 -2.92 6.38
CA LEU A 24 -19.43 -4.13 6.92
C LEU A 24 -20.04 -5.42 6.36
N GLU A 25 -21.38 -5.47 6.20
CA GLU A 25 -22.03 -6.63 5.58
C GLU A 25 -21.64 -6.78 4.10
N ASP A 26 -21.64 -5.68 3.34
CA ASP A 26 -21.35 -5.68 1.91
C ASP A 26 -19.92 -6.19 1.66
N VAL A 27 -18.95 -5.67 2.42
CA VAL A 27 -17.54 -6.11 2.34
C VAL A 27 -17.41 -7.58 2.78
N ALA A 28 -18.09 -7.98 3.85
CA ALA A 28 -18.08 -9.38 4.31
C ALA A 28 -18.63 -10.34 3.24
N ALA A 29 -19.71 -9.94 2.55
CA ALA A 29 -20.33 -10.71 1.47
C ALA A 29 -19.40 -10.83 0.26
N VAL A 30 -18.82 -9.71 -0.20
CA VAL A 30 -17.89 -9.69 -1.34
C VAL A 30 -16.65 -10.54 -1.08
N MET A 31 -16.11 -10.50 0.14
CA MET A 31 -14.89 -11.25 0.48
C MET A 31 -15.16 -12.69 0.94
N GLY A 32 -16.42 -13.07 1.22
CA GLY A 32 -16.76 -14.37 1.80
C GLY A 32 -16.18 -14.57 3.20
N LEU A 33 -16.06 -13.52 4.01
CA LEU A 33 -15.42 -13.55 5.34
C LEU A 33 -16.38 -13.14 6.45
N SER A 34 -16.11 -13.60 7.67
CA SER A 34 -16.86 -13.15 8.85
C SER A 34 -16.62 -11.65 9.12
N ARG A 35 -17.63 -10.96 9.67
CA ARG A 35 -17.52 -9.56 10.15
C ARG A 35 -16.30 -9.33 11.04
N ALA A 36 -16.06 -10.25 11.97
CA ALA A 36 -14.93 -10.17 12.89
C ALA A 36 -13.58 -10.25 12.15
N GLU A 37 -13.51 -11.00 11.04
CA GLU A 37 -12.30 -11.05 10.21
C GLU A 37 -12.11 -9.77 9.39
N ILE A 38 -13.19 -9.20 8.85
CA ILE A 38 -13.14 -7.88 8.19
C ILE A 38 -12.62 -6.81 9.15
N LEU A 39 -13.19 -6.72 10.35
CA LEU A 39 -12.75 -5.76 11.38
C LEU A 39 -11.28 -5.96 11.77
N ARG A 40 -10.82 -7.22 11.92
CA ARG A 40 -9.41 -7.52 12.22
C ARG A 40 -8.47 -7.05 11.10
N ARG A 41 -8.84 -7.31 9.85
CA ARG A 41 -8.02 -6.90 8.69
C ARG A 41 -8.02 -5.39 8.52
N GLY A 42 -9.19 -4.76 8.66
CA GLY A 42 -9.34 -3.31 8.64
C GLY A 42 -8.49 -2.62 9.71
N LEU A 43 -8.57 -3.09 10.96
CA LEU A 43 -7.75 -2.56 12.06
C LEU A 43 -6.24 -2.67 11.78
N ARG A 44 -5.78 -3.82 11.28
CA ARG A 44 -4.36 -4.01 10.95
C ARG A 44 -3.90 -3.15 9.78
N LYS A 45 -4.76 -2.98 8.76
CA LYS A 45 -4.48 -2.10 7.63
C LYS A 45 -4.38 -0.65 8.11
N LEU A 46 -5.39 -0.18 8.83
CA LEU A 46 -5.39 1.17 9.41
C LEU A 46 -4.17 1.41 10.32
N ALA A 47 -3.82 0.44 11.17
CA ALA A 47 -2.66 0.55 12.03
C ALA A 47 -1.35 0.69 11.22
N ARG A 48 -1.18 -0.05 10.13
CA ARG A 48 -0.04 0.12 9.23
C ARG A 48 -0.04 1.49 8.60
N ASP A 49 -1.17 1.94 8.06
CA ASP A 49 -1.27 3.22 7.38
C ASP A 49 -0.92 4.38 8.36
N VAL A 50 -1.48 4.36 9.58
CA VAL A 50 -1.21 5.36 10.64
C VAL A 50 0.21 5.27 11.21
N GLN A 51 0.80 4.07 11.31
CA GLN A 51 2.17 3.90 11.83
C GLN A 51 3.24 4.19 10.78
N ALA A 52 2.96 3.89 9.51
CA ALA A 52 3.79 4.26 8.37
C ALA A 52 3.92 5.79 8.33
N GLU A 53 2.82 6.54 8.40
CA GLU A 53 2.86 8.02 8.48
C GLU A 53 3.75 8.58 9.61
N ARG A 54 4.08 7.79 10.63
CA ARG A 54 4.96 8.19 11.74
C ARG A 54 6.43 7.83 11.56
N GLN A 55 6.80 7.00 10.58
CA GLN A 55 8.20 6.66 10.34
C GLN A 55 8.80 7.58 9.27
N PRO A 56 9.97 8.20 9.52
CA PRO A 56 10.70 8.94 8.51
C PRO A 56 10.92 8.06 7.27
N GLY A 57 10.45 8.51 6.11
CA GLY A 57 10.62 7.80 4.83
C GLY A 57 9.51 6.79 4.46
N ALA A 58 8.46 6.62 5.25
CA ALA A 58 7.43 5.62 4.95
C ALA A 58 6.55 5.92 3.72
N SER A 59 6.46 7.19 3.29
CA SER A 59 5.83 7.54 2.01
C SER A 59 6.61 6.98 0.81
N PHE A 60 7.88 6.63 0.99
CA PHE A 60 8.71 6.03 -0.04
C PHE A 60 8.26 4.60 -0.40
N ASP A 61 7.61 3.88 0.53
CA ASP A 61 7.03 2.56 0.25
C ASP A 61 5.91 2.63 -0.80
N GLN A 62 5.24 3.78 -0.95
CA GLN A 62 4.24 4.00 -2.00
C GLN A 62 4.87 4.29 -3.37
N LEU A 63 6.15 4.67 -3.40
CA LEU A 63 6.90 4.96 -4.63
C LEU A 63 7.64 3.72 -5.15
N ILE A 64 8.02 2.79 -4.27
CA ILE A 64 8.66 1.53 -4.68
C ILE A 64 7.71 0.71 -5.55
N GLY A 65 8.11 0.45 -6.79
CA GLY A 65 7.32 -0.31 -7.75
C GLY A 65 6.16 0.46 -8.38
N ALA A 66 6.05 1.78 -8.18
CA ALA A 66 4.99 2.60 -8.79
C ALA A 66 5.02 2.60 -10.33
N LEU A 67 6.20 2.37 -10.91
CA LEU A 67 6.40 2.17 -12.36
C LEU A 67 6.13 0.72 -12.81
N GLY A 68 5.96 -0.22 -11.88
CA GLY A 68 5.64 -1.62 -12.16
C GLY A 68 6.69 -2.37 -12.98
N ASP A 69 6.24 -3.43 -13.67
CA ASP A 69 7.02 -4.25 -14.61
C ASP A 69 6.76 -3.85 -16.06
N ASP A 70 6.45 -2.58 -16.33
CA ASP A 70 6.17 -2.13 -17.70
C ASP A 70 7.38 -2.44 -18.60
N PRO A 71 7.23 -3.30 -19.62
CA PRO A 71 8.35 -3.75 -20.45
C PRO A 71 8.94 -2.63 -21.32
N SER A 72 8.27 -1.48 -21.42
CA SER A 72 8.81 -0.29 -22.08
C SER A 72 9.81 0.48 -21.21
N LEU A 73 9.92 0.15 -19.92
CA LEU A 73 10.84 0.81 -19.01
C LEU A 73 12.27 0.30 -19.18
N PRO A 74 13.26 1.20 -19.29
CA PRO A 74 14.66 0.82 -19.29
C PRO A 74 15.06 0.13 -17.98
N GLY A 75 15.74 -1.01 -18.08
CA GLY A 75 16.24 -1.73 -16.89
C GLY A 75 17.36 -1.00 -16.15
N ASP A 76 17.96 0.02 -16.76
CA ASP A 76 19.02 0.88 -16.23
C ASP A 76 18.50 2.27 -15.80
N LEU A 77 17.18 2.48 -15.72
CA LEU A 77 16.55 3.76 -15.41
C LEU A 77 17.06 4.37 -14.09
N ALA A 78 17.34 3.55 -13.07
CA ALA A 78 17.92 4.04 -11.82
C ALA A 78 19.34 4.60 -12.00
N ALA A 79 20.16 3.98 -12.84
CA ALA A 79 21.55 4.36 -13.07
C ALA A 79 21.69 5.57 -13.99
N ARG A 80 20.75 5.73 -14.94
CA ARG A 80 20.80 6.74 -16.01
C ARG A 80 19.64 7.73 -15.96
N HIS A 81 19.02 7.90 -14.79
CA HIS A 81 17.84 8.74 -14.63
C HIS A 81 18.03 10.16 -15.17
N ASP A 82 19.21 10.77 -14.97
CA ASP A 82 19.54 12.09 -15.49
C ASP A 82 19.53 12.14 -17.02
N GLU A 83 20.09 11.12 -17.69
CA GLU A 83 20.10 11.04 -19.16
C GLU A 83 18.69 10.91 -19.74
N TYR A 84 17.79 10.19 -19.07
CA TYR A 84 16.39 10.06 -19.49
C TYR A 84 15.57 11.32 -19.20
N LEU A 85 15.86 12.06 -18.13
CA LEU A 85 15.11 13.25 -17.73
C LEU A 85 15.51 14.50 -18.50
N TYR A 86 16.81 14.67 -18.77
CA TYR A 86 17.33 15.89 -19.39
C TYR A 86 17.75 15.68 -20.85
N GLY A 87 17.93 14.43 -21.27
CA GLY A 87 18.55 14.14 -22.55
C GLY A 87 19.99 14.66 -22.61
N ASP A 88 20.69 14.34 -23.69
CA ASP A 88 21.96 14.99 -23.98
C ASP A 88 21.64 16.40 -24.51
N GLU A 89 21.88 17.45 -23.72
CA GLU A 89 21.72 18.87 -24.12
C GLU A 89 22.68 19.29 -25.26
N SER A 90 23.23 18.33 -26.01
CA SER A 90 24.18 18.51 -27.10
C SER A 90 23.52 18.60 -28.49
N SER A 91 22.21 18.32 -28.63
CA SER A 91 21.51 18.37 -29.92
C SER A 91 20.95 19.76 -30.32
N GLY A 92 21.40 20.82 -29.63
CA GLY A 92 20.84 22.16 -29.75
C GLY A 92 21.75 23.26 -30.30
N LYS A 93 22.93 22.97 -30.91
CA LYS A 93 23.75 24.00 -31.59
C LYS A 93 24.56 23.46 -32.78
N SER A 94 24.04 23.71 -33.98
CA SER A 94 24.75 24.08 -35.23
C SER A 94 23.63 24.42 -36.23
N GLY A 95 23.23 25.68 -36.45
CA GLY A 95 24.10 26.82 -36.78
C GLY A 95 24.67 26.57 -38.16
N VAL A 96 23.87 26.75 -39.22
CA VAL A 96 24.03 27.87 -40.18
C VAL A 96 25.48 28.02 -40.64
N ASP A 97 25.79 27.41 -41.79
CA ASP A 97 26.27 28.09 -43.00
C ASP A 97 26.15 27.14 -44.21
#